data_AF-A0A2G6ALW2-F1
#
_entry.id   AF-A0A2G6ALW2-F1
#
_cell.length_a   1.000
_cell.length_b   1.000
_cell.length_c   1.000
_cell.angle_alpha   90.00
_cell.angle_beta   90.00
_cell.angle_gamma   90.00
#
_symmetry.space_group_name_H-M   'P 1'
#
loop_
_entity.id
_entity.type
_entity.pdbx_description
1 polymer ?
#
loop_
_entity_poly.entity_id
_entity_poly.type
_entity_poly.pdbx_seq_one_letter_code
_entity_poly.pdbx_strand_id
1 'polypeptide(L)'
;MSNLYWYSHSLKNYLTFSNQKIISKGFLLVEEICSTPFLKQFLFQKDNQQIHVYLYASEIQEEMYLFVQECDVKEVFIHNLKSKVFQGFHSDIFITEKEPLKIIEEIEKAMKYSEEDEYLHIYGQPSWHGDAFIVGNRAALQRLRNTINQALQFGEKKEVFFSEDEEGYSLYISCIDDSFDLSQLDPPYHDPDIFEKYKPPVPAFKQYKFHD
;
A
#
# COMPACT_ATOMS: atom_id res chain seq x y z
N MET A 1 6.51 -15.20 2.47
CA MET A 1 6.76 -13.98 1.67
C MET A 1 5.51 -13.12 1.76
N SER A 2 5.65 -11.82 2.02
CA SER A 2 4.49 -10.92 2.11
C SER A 2 3.90 -10.71 0.72
N ASN A 3 2.57 -10.72 0.62
CA ASN A 3 1.86 -10.41 -0.62
C ASN A 3 1.63 -8.90 -0.80
N LEU A 4 2.14 -8.07 0.12
CA LEU A 4 2.05 -6.62 0.08
C LEU A 4 3.17 -6.03 -0.79
N TYR A 5 2.81 -5.09 -1.66
CA TYR A 5 3.72 -4.39 -2.55
C TYR A 5 3.48 -2.89 -2.48
N TRP A 6 4.56 -2.12 -2.42
CA TRP A 6 4.53 -0.67 -2.60
C TRP A 6 4.79 -0.32 -4.04
N TYR A 7 4.12 0.69 -4.56
CA TYR A 7 4.31 1.08 -5.95
C TYR A 7 4.47 2.57 -6.17
N SER A 8 5.13 2.87 -7.29
CA SER A 8 5.34 4.18 -7.86
C SER A 8 5.02 4.11 -9.34
N HIS A 9 4.58 5.23 -9.90
CA HIS A 9 4.28 5.37 -11.32
C HIS A 9 5.30 6.28 -11.98
N SER A 10 5.44 6.12 -13.28
CA SER A 10 6.35 6.86 -14.12
C SER A 10 5.69 8.10 -14.74
N LEU A 11 6.42 9.19 -14.96
CA LEU A 11 5.90 10.37 -15.67
C LEU A 11 5.45 10.03 -17.11
N LYS A 12 4.23 10.43 -17.51
CA LYS A 12 3.58 10.15 -18.82
C LYS A 12 4.54 10.10 -20.02
N ASN A 13 4.25 9.18 -20.95
CA ASN A 13 5.01 8.78 -22.17
C ASN A 13 6.17 7.79 -21.95
N TYR A 14 5.89 6.49 -22.12
CA TYR A 14 6.93 5.48 -22.35
C TYR A 14 6.80 4.83 -23.72
N LEU A 15 7.80 5.08 -24.56
CA LEU A 15 7.88 4.53 -25.91
C LEU A 15 8.41 3.08 -25.95
N THR A 16 8.93 2.48 -24.86
CA THR A 16 9.48 1.09 -24.94
C THR A 16 9.49 0.30 -23.60
N PHE A 17 8.33 -0.19 -23.15
CA PHE A 17 8.25 -1.15 -22.02
C PHE A 17 9.13 -2.40 -22.23
N SER A 18 9.19 -2.90 -23.47
CA SER A 18 9.94 -4.11 -23.83
C SER A 18 11.43 -4.05 -23.48
N ASN A 19 12.06 -2.88 -23.56
CA ASN A 19 13.48 -2.68 -23.29
C ASN A 19 13.81 -2.24 -21.87
N GLN A 20 12.80 -1.98 -21.03
CA GLN A 20 13.02 -1.47 -19.69
C GLN A 20 13.67 -2.56 -18.81
N LYS A 21 14.81 -2.20 -18.20
CA LYS A 21 15.53 -3.03 -17.24
C LYS A 21 15.48 -2.38 -15.86
N ILE A 22 15.09 -3.16 -14.86
CA ILE A 22 15.15 -2.75 -13.46
C ILE A 22 16.52 -3.11 -12.89
N ILE A 23 17.23 -2.10 -12.38
CA ILE A 23 18.56 -2.29 -11.80
C ILE A 23 18.60 -1.52 -10.48
N SER A 24 18.87 -2.24 -9.39
CA SER A 24 19.17 -1.65 -8.08
C SER A 24 20.60 -2.00 -7.67
N LYS A 25 21.40 -1.00 -7.30
CA LYS A 25 22.82 -1.20 -6.96
C LYS A 25 22.94 -2.09 -5.72
N GLY A 26 23.74 -3.15 -5.82
CA GLY A 26 23.96 -4.09 -4.72
C GLY A 26 22.91 -5.19 -4.59
N PHE A 27 22.02 -5.31 -5.57
CA PHE A 27 21.10 -6.45 -5.75
C PHE A 27 21.48 -7.22 -7.01
N LEU A 28 21.44 -8.54 -6.92
CA LEU A 28 21.62 -9.47 -8.03
C LEU A 28 20.25 -9.89 -8.54
N LEU A 29 20.04 -9.84 -9.86
CA LEU A 29 18.87 -10.48 -10.47
C LEU A 29 19.08 -12.00 -10.42
N VAL A 30 18.22 -12.69 -9.68
CA VAL A 30 18.23 -14.16 -9.58
C VAL A 30 17.49 -14.74 -10.78
N GLU A 31 16.29 -14.22 -11.04
CA GLU A 31 15.39 -14.76 -12.06
C GLU A 31 14.46 -13.67 -12.59
N GLU A 32 14.17 -13.75 -13.89
CA GLU A 32 13.02 -13.08 -14.52
C GLU A 32 11.90 -14.12 -14.65
N ILE A 33 10.98 -14.12 -13.68
CA ILE A 33 9.95 -15.16 -13.51
C ILE A 33 8.95 -15.11 -14.67
N CYS A 34 8.61 -13.91 -15.11
CA CYS A 34 7.64 -13.69 -16.18
C CYS A 34 8.02 -12.46 -16.99
N SER A 35 7.80 -12.52 -18.31
CA SER A 35 7.85 -11.37 -19.21
C SER A 35 6.76 -11.49 -20.26
N THR A 36 5.73 -10.65 -20.13
CA THR A 36 4.68 -10.42 -21.13
C THR A 36 4.85 -9.03 -21.74
N PRO A 37 4.05 -8.65 -22.77
CA PRO A 37 4.07 -7.29 -23.31
C PRO A 37 3.74 -6.18 -22.29
N PHE A 38 3.07 -6.52 -21.19
CA PHE A 38 2.57 -5.54 -20.22
C PHE A 38 3.03 -5.78 -18.79
N LEU A 39 3.53 -6.98 -18.46
CA LEU A 39 3.97 -7.34 -17.11
C LEU A 39 5.30 -8.07 -17.14
N LYS A 40 6.26 -7.59 -16.36
CA LYS A 40 7.50 -8.31 -16.03
C LYS A 40 7.58 -8.55 -14.54
N GLN A 41 8.03 -9.74 -14.16
CA GLN A 41 8.25 -10.13 -12.77
C GLN A 41 9.71 -10.52 -12.58
N PHE A 42 10.32 -9.93 -11.56
CA PHE A 42 11.73 -10.13 -11.22
C PHE A 42 11.86 -10.63 -9.78
N LEU A 43 12.83 -11.52 -9.57
CA LEU A 43 13.33 -11.90 -8.26
C LEU A 43 14.75 -11.39 -8.11
N PHE A 44 14.95 -10.46 -7.18
CA PHE A 44 16.27 -9.97 -6.82
C PHE A 44 16.72 -10.56 -5.49
N GLN A 45 18.04 -10.64 -5.30
CA GLN A 45 18.65 -11.07 -4.06
C GLN A 45 19.73 -10.09 -3.61
N LYS A 46 19.76 -9.86 -2.30
CA LYS A 46 20.84 -9.18 -1.59
C LYS A 46 21.16 -9.99 -0.34
N ASP A 47 22.42 -10.40 -0.22
CA ASP A 47 22.86 -11.31 0.84
C ASP A 47 21.99 -12.59 0.85
N ASN A 48 21.32 -12.91 1.97
CA ASN A 48 20.41 -14.06 2.09
C ASN A 48 18.92 -13.67 1.97
N GLN A 49 18.61 -12.45 1.55
CA GLN A 49 17.24 -11.96 1.41
C GLN A 49 16.85 -11.79 -0.05
N GLN A 50 15.60 -12.14 -0.35
CA GLN A 50 15.01 -12.04 -1.68
C GLN A 50 13.89 -11.00 -1.69
N ILE A 51 13.69 -10.37 -2.84
CA ILE A 51 12.65 -9.36 -3.06
C ILE A 51 12.01 -9.54 -4.43
N HIS A 52 10.69 -9.65 -4.45
CA HIS A 52 9.90 -9.67 -5.67
C HIS A 52 9.60 -8.25 -6.14
N VAL A 53 9.70 -8.05 -7.46
CA VAL A 53 9.46 -6.77 -8.11
C VAL A 53 8.64 -7.00 -9.37
N TYR A 54 7.56 -6.24 -9.54
CA TYR A 54 6.79 -6.23 -10.77
C TYR A 54 6.97 -4.91 -11.51
N LEU A 55 7.08 -4.98 -12.82
CA LEU A 55 6.98 -3.83 -13.71
C LEU A 55 5.75 -4.04 -14.60
N TYR A 56 4.81 -3.12 -14.53
CA TYR A 56 3.55 -3.17 -15.26
C TYR A 56 3.41 -1.94 -16.15
N ALA A 57 2.88 -2.10 -17.37
CA ALA A 57 2.47 -1.00 -18.23
C ALA A 57 0.95 -1.00 -18.35
N SER A 58 0.30 0.06 -17.85
CA SER A 58 -1.13 0.24 -17.98
C SER A 58 -1.45 0.92 -19.31
N GLU A 59 -2.25 0.25 -20.13
CA GLU A 59 -2.79 0.85 -21.37
C GLU A 59 -3.84 1.92 -21.07
N ILE A 60 -4.51 1.84 -19.91
CA ILE A 60 -5.57 2.78 -19.51
C ILE A 60 -4.96 4.09 -19.02
N GLN A 61 -3.93 4.03 -18.17
CA GLN A 61 -3.30 5.22 -17.60
C GLN A 61 -2.17 5.78 -18.48
N GLU A 62 -1.73 5.03 -19.50
CA GLU A 62 -0.57 5.35 -20.34
C GLU A 62 0.74 5.55 -19.52
N GLU A 63 0.85 4.79 -18.43
CA GLU A 63 1.92 4.88 -17.44
C GLU A 63 2.51 3.49 -17.13
N MET A 64 3.78 3.48 -16.70
CA MET A 64 4.41 2.30 -16.10
C MET A 64 4.37 2.39 -14.58
N TYR A 65 4.18 1.23 -13.96
CA TYR A 65 4.11 1.06 -12.52
C TYR A 65 5.19 0.08 -12.10
N LEU A 66 5.97 0.47 -11.10
CA LEU A 66 6.96 -0.39 -10.47
C LEU A 66 6.44 -0.76 -9.09
N PHE A 67 6.19 -2.05 -8.86
CA PHE A 67 5.76 -2.62 -7.59
C PHE A 67 6.94 -3.32 -6.93
N VAL A 68 7.22 -3.00 -5.67
CA VAL A 68 8.31 -3.55 -4.87
C VAL A 68 7.71 -4.17 -3.62
N GLN A 69 8.02 -5.44 -3.39
CA GLN A 69 7.49 -6.18 -2.25
C GLN A 69 7.86 -5.54 -0.91
N GLU A 70 6.94 -5.52 0.05
CA GLU A 70 7.24 -5.18 1.44
C GLU A 70 8.09 -6.27 2.09
N CYS A 71 9.33 -5.91 2.42
CA CYS A 71 10.31 -6.75 3.11
C CYS A 71 11.46 -5.89 3.66
N ASP A 72 12.33 -6.50 4.47
CA ASP A 72 13.41 -5.79 5.17
C ASP A 72 14.43 -5.08 4.25
N VAL A 73 14.57 -5.54 3.00
CA VAL A 73 15.48 -4.95 2.01
C VAL A 73 14.80 -3.96 1.05
N LYS A 74 13.48 -3.73 1.19
CA LYS A 74 12.70 -2.85 0.31
C LYS A 74 13.28 -1.44 0.23
N GLU A 75 13.52 -0.79 1.36
CA GLU A 75 14.02 0.60 1.39
C GLU A 75 15.39 0.72 0.74
N VAL A 76 16.28 -0.25 1.01
CA VAL A 76 17.60 -0.31 0.39
C VAL A 76 17.49 -0.56 -1.11
N PHE A 77 16.53 -1.37 -1.56
CA PHE A 77 16.27 -1.63 -2.97
C PHE A 77 15.82 -0.35 -3.70
N ILE A 78 14.83 0.35 -3.15
CA ILE A 78 14.28 1.58 -3.71
C ILE A 78 15.34 2.69 -3.74
N HIS A 79 16.06 2.91 -2.64
CA HIS A 79 17.10 3.94 -2.56
C HIS A 79 18.22 3.75 -3.60
N ASN A 80 18.56 2.50 -3.91
CA ASN A 80 19.62 2.16 -4.87
C ASN A 80 19.11 1.93 -6.29
N LEU A 81 17.82 2.18 -6.56
CA LEU A 81 17.23 2.03 -7.89
C LEU A 81 17.87 3.04 -8.85
N LYS A 82 18.46 2.54 -9.95
CA LYS A 82 19.09 3.41 -10.96
C LYS A 82 18.08 4.16 -11.82
N SER A 83 16.87 3.62 -11.95
CA SER A 83 15.81 4.22 -12.74
C SER A 83 15.19 5.39 -11.98
N LYS A 84 15.64 6.61 -12.27
CA LYS A 84 15.07 7.85 -11.69
C LYS A 84 13.64 8.14 -12.13
N VAL A 85 13.08 7.32 -13.02
CA VAL A 85 11.71 7.45 -13.52
C VAL A 85 10.68 7.08 -12.45
N PHE A 86 11.02 6.16 -11.55
CA PHE A 86 10.16 5.72 -10.46
C PHE A 86 10.66 6.37 -9.17
N GLN A 87 9.95 7.39 -8.70
CA GLN A 87 10.24 8.10 -7.46
C GLN A 87 8.95 8.27 -6.68
N GLY A 88 9.03 8.28 -5.36
CA GLY A 88 7.85 8.36 -4.51
C GLY A 88 7.06 7.04 -4.53
N PHE A 89 7.44 6.12 -3.66
CA PHE A 89 6.68 4.91 -3.40
C PHE A 89 5.81 5.16 -2.17
N HIS A 90 4.50 5.32 -2.37
CA HIS A 90 3.59 5.77 -1.31
C HIS A 90 2.29 4.98 -1.23
N SER A 91 1.93 4.28 -2.29
CA SER A 91 0.71 3.47 -2.39
C SER A 91 1.05 2.00 -2.29
N ASP A 92 0.12 1.21 -1.78
CA ASP A 92 0.31 -0.21 -1.55
C ASP A 92 -0.86 -1.06 -2.08
N ILE A 93 -0.53 -2.29 -2.45
CA ILE A 93 -1.47 -3.28 -2.99
C ILE A 93 -1.09 -4.68 -2.51
N PHE A 94 -2.10 -5.53 -2.30
CA PHE A 94 -1.90 -6.96 -2.15
C PHE A 94 -1.99 -7.64 -3.53
N ILE A 95 -0.93 -8.34 -3.93
CA ILE A 95 -0.92 -9.20 -5.12
C ILE A 95 -0.84 -10.64 -4.64
N THR A 96 -1.91 -11.40 -4.87
CA THR A 96 -2.06 -12.78 -4.38
C THR A 96 -1.97 -13.80 -5.49
N GLU A 97 -2.21 -13.37 -6.71
CA GLU A 97 -2.21 -14.22 -7.90
C GLU A 97 -0.79 -14.47 -8.42
N LYS A 98 -0.64 -15.59 -9.15
CA LYS A 98 0.63 -16.00 -9.75
C LYS A 98 0.59 -15.98 -11.28
N GLU A 99 -0.60 -16.08 -11.86
CA GLU A 99 -0.79 -16.05 -13.30
C GLU A 99 -0.73 -14.59 -13.80
N PRO A 100 0.08 -14.27 -14.82
CA PRO A 100 0.30 -12.89 -15.26
C PRO A 100 -0.98 -12.11 -15.55
N LEU A 101 -1.96 -12.74 -16.20
CA LEU A 101 -3.24 -12.09 -16.52
C LEU A 101 -4.04 -11.76 -15.26
N LYS A 102 -4.08 -12.67 -14.27
CA LYS A 102 -4.79 -12.45 -13.00
C LYS A 102 -4.09 -11.41 -12.14
N ILE A 103 -2.76 -11.34 -12.17
CA ILE A 103 -1.99 -10.27 -11.51
C ILE A 103 -2.38 -8.91 -12.10
N ILE A 104 -2.45 -8.80 -13.44
CA ILE A 104 -2.87 -7.57 -14.11
C ILE A 104 -4.31 -7.20 -13.70
N GLU A 105 -5.23 -8.16 -13.63
CA GLU A 105 -6.61 -7.93 -13.17
C GLU A 105 -6.65 -7.41 -11.72
N GLU A 106 -5.84 -7.95 -10.80
CA GLU A 106 -5.74 -7.45 -9.42
C GLU A 106 -5.20 -6.01 -9.39
N ILE A 107 -4.14 -5.72 -10.14
CA ILE A 107 -3.52 -4.40 -10.23
C ILE A 107 -4.52 -3.37 -10.76
N GLU A 108 -5.13 -3.64 -11.91
CA GLU A 108 -6.08 -2.72 -12.55
C GLU A 108 -7.33 -2.52 -11.68
N LYS A 109 -7.80 -3.56 -11.00
CA LYS A 109 -8.92 -3.43 -10.06
C LYS A 109 -8.57 -2.54 -8.87
N ALA A 110 -7.35 -2.63 -8.34
CA ALA A 110 -6.91 -1.81 -7.22
C ALA A 110 -6.62 -0.36 -7.63
N MET A 111 -6.17 -0.16 -8.87
CA MET A 111 -5.88 1.17 -9.43
C MET A 111 -7.09 1.85 -10.06
N LYS A 112 -8.24 1.17 -10.13
CA LYS A 112 -9.44 1.70 -10.76
C LYS A 112 -9.85 3.01 -10.07
N TYR A 113 -9.71 4.13 -10.79
CA TYR A 113 -10.25 5.41 -10.34
C TYR A 113 -11.77 5.35 -10.25
N SER A 114 -12.29 5.84 -9.14
CA SER A 114 -13.69 6.27 -9.08
C SER A 114 -13.82 7.57 -9.87
N GLU A 115 -14.76 7.64 -10.80
CA GLU A 115 -15.15 8.91 -11.45
C GLU A 115 -15.90 9.83 -10.48
N GLU A 116 -16.42 9.28 -9.38
CA GLU A 116 -17.03 10.05 -8.30
C GLU A 116 -15.94 10.50 -7.32
N ASP A 117 -15.93 11.78 -6.97
CA ASP A 117 -15.12 12.27 -5.86
C ASP A 117 -15.41 11.44 -4.61
N GLU A 118 -14.38 11.06 -3.85
CA GLU A 118 -14.52 10.20 -2.67
C GLU A 118 -14.14 10.98 -1.41
N TYR A 119 -15.15 11.49 -0.70
CA TYR A 119 -14.95 12.21 0.56
C TYR A 119 -15.32 11.33 1.76
N LEU A 120 -14.36 11.14 2.66
CA LEU A 120 -14.51 10.39 3.91
C LEU A 120 -13.98 11.22 5.08
N HIS A 121 -14.85 11.48 6.05
CA HIS A 121 -14.51 12.08 7.33
C HIS A 121 -14.61 11.03 8.43
N ILE A 122 -13.56 10.92 9.25
CA ILE A 122 -13.53 10.04 10.42
C ILE A 122 -13.30 10.90 11.66
N TYR A 123 -14.22 10.81 12.60
CA TYR A 123 -14.17 11.50 13.88
C TYR A 123 -14.00 10.45 14.97
N GLY A 124 -12.83 10.43 15.62
CA GLY A 124 -12.54 9.52 16.74
C GLY A 124 -13.37 9.86 17.98
N GLN A 125 -13.31 8.99 19.00
CA GLN A 125 -13.96 9.28 20.29
C GLN A 125 -13.13 10.29 21.09
N PRO A 126 -13.71 11.39 21.61
CA PRO A 126 -12.95 12.36 22.39
C PRO A 126 -12.51 11.78 23.74
N SER A 127 -13.39 11.04 24.42
CA SER A 127 -13.16 10.44 25.74
C SER A 127 -14.05 9.21 25.97
N TRP A 128 -13.96 8.60 27.16
CA TRP A 128 -14.81 7.49 27.55
C TRP A 128 -16.30 7.85 27.39
N HIS A 129 -17.06 6.94 26.81
CA HIS A 129 -18.49 7.13 26.47
C HIS A 129 -18.79 8.22 25.42
N GLY A 130 -17.77 8.81 24.78
CA GLY A 130 -17.94 9.72 23.66
C GLY A 130 -18.35 8.99 22.38
N ASP A 131 -19.05 9.69 21.50
CA ASP A 131 -19.42 9.16 20.18
C ASP A 131 -18.22 9.21 19.22
N ALA A 132 -18.26 8.34 18.21
CA ALA A 132 -17.39 8.39 17.03
C ALA A 132 -18.28 8.40 15.78
N PHE A 133 -17.81 9.06 14.73
CA PHE A 133 -18.58 9.23 13.50
C PHE A 133 -17.74 8.88 12.28
N ILE A 134 -18.35 8.18 11.34
CA ILE A 134 -17.83 8.00 9.98
C ILE A 134 -18.86 8.62 9.05
N VAL A 135 -18.45 9.65 8.31
CA VAL A 135 -19.32 10.36 7.37
C VAL A 135 -18.63 10.36 6.02
N GLY A 136 -19.24 9.73 5.04
CA GLY A 136 -18.72 9.75 3.68
C GLY A 136 -19.84 9.63 2.67
N ASN A 137 -19.54 10.00 1.43
CA ASN A 137 -20.45 9.73 0.33
C ASN A 137 -20.47 8.22 0.00
N ARG A 138 -21.35 7.82 -0.92
CA ARG A 138 -21.56 6.40 -1.23
C ARG A 138 -20.28 5.72 -1.71
N ALA A 139 -19.55 6.35 -2.63
CA ALA A 139 -18.30 5.82 -3.17
C ALA A 139 -17.25 5.63 -2.07
N ALA A 140 -17.00 6.66 -1.26
CA ALA A 140 -16.04 6.60 -0.15
C ALA A 140 -16.38 5.53 0.89
N LEU A 141 -17.65 5.39 1.28
CA LEU A 141 -18.09 4.34 2.21
C LEU A 141 -17.97 2.93 1.62
N GLN A 142 -18.20 2.77 0.31
CA GLN A 142 -17.98 1.50 -0.38
C GLN A 142 -16.50 1.15 -0.46
N ARG A 143 -15.63 2.13 -0.72
CA ARG A 143 -14.18 1.96 -0.69
C ARG A 143 -13.70 1.60 0.72
N LEU A 144 -14.14 2.32 1.75
CA LEU A 144 -13.84 2.00 3.16
C LEU A 144 -14.23 0.56 3.51
N ARG A 145 -15.43 0.12 3.13
CA ARG A 145 -15.87 -1.28 3.31
C ARG A 145 -14.91 -2.26 2.63
N ASN A 146 -14.48 -1.97 1.41
CA ASN A 146 -13.54 -2.82 0.69
C ASN A 146 -12.15 -2.84 1.37
N THR A 147 -11.68 -1.69 1.87
CA THR A 147 -10.44 -1.58 2.65
C THR A 147 -10.50 -2.42 3.93
N ILE A 148 -11.63 -2.38 4.66
CA ILE A 148 -11.88 -3.24 5.83
C ILE A 148 -11.85 -4.71 5.42
N ASN A 149 -12.52 -5.09 4.33
CA ASN A 149 -12.49 -6.48 3.84
C ASN A 149 -11.07 -6.95 3.49
N GLN A 150 -10.23 -6.07 2.93
CA GLN A 150 -8.82 -6.39 2.69
C GLN A 150 -8.05 -6.59 3.99
N ALA A 151 -8.24 -5.74 5.00
CA ALA A 151 -7.62 -5.94 6.31
C ALA A 151 -8.09 -7.24 6.98
N LEU A 152 -9.38 -7.59 6.86
CA LEU A 152 -9.90 -8.88 7.35
C LEU A 152 -9.25 -10.08 6.64
N GLN A 153 -8.97 -9.95 5.34
CA GLN A 153 -8.37 -11.02 4.54
C GLN A 153 -6.85 -11.14 4.76
N PHE A 154 -6.15 -10.02 4.84
CA PHE A 154 -4.68 -9.95 4.81
C PHE A 154 -4.06 -9.58 6.15
N GLY A 155 -4.86 -9.34 7.18
CA GLY A 155 -4.43 -8.91 8.51
C GLY A 155 -4.35 -7.40 8.65
N GLU A 156 -3.85 -6.67 7.64
CA GLU A 156 -3.70 -5.21 7.70
C GLU A 156 -4.00 -4.57 6.35
N LYS A 157 -4.42 -3.30 6.35
CA LYS A 157 -4.48 -2.47 5.15
C LYS A 157 -4.26 -0.99 5.49
N LYS A 158 -3.46 -0.31 4.68
CA LYS A 158 -3.36 1.15 4.62
C LYS A 158 -4.08 1.64 3.38
N GLU A 159 -4.77 2.77 3.50
CA GLU A 159 -5.40 3.45 2.38
C GLU A 159 -5.36 4.97 2.55
N VAL A 160 -5.35 5.71 1.46
CA VAL A 160 -5.47 7.18 1.47
C VAL A 160 -6.91 7.58 1.14
N PHE A 161 -7.51 8.35 2.04
CA PHE A 161 -8.80 9.00 1.87
C PHE A 161 -8.63 10.52 1.91
N PHE A 162 -9.64 11.23 1.43
CA PHE A 162 -9.67 12.69 1.42
C PHE A 162 -10.89 13.17 2.22
N SER A 163 -10.72 14.21 3.02
CA SER A 163 -11.84 14.99 3.53
C SER A 163 -12.38 15.93 2.45
N GLU A 164 -13.56 16.52 2.68
CA GLU A 164 -14.19 17.48 1.75
C GLU A 164 -13.34 18.74 1.48
N ASP A 165 -12.39 19.06 2.34
CA ASP A 165 -11.39 20.12 2.12
C ASP A 165 -10.22 19.68 1.22
N GLU A 166 -10.30 18.49 0.63
CA GLU A 166 -9.31 17.87 -0.26
C GLU A 166 -7.97 17.54 0.41
N GLU A 167 -7.88 17.63 1.75
CA GLU A 167 -6.69 17.20 2.48
C GLU A 167 -6.67 15.68 2.63
N GLY A 168 -5.58 15.07 2.16
CA GLY A 168 -5.40 13.61 2.16
C GLY A 168 -4.86 13.11 3.50
N TYR A 169 -5.43 12.02 4.01
CA TYR A 169 -4.93 11.33 5.21
C TYR A 169 -4.79 9.82 4.98
N SER A 170 -3.84 9.21 5.69
CA SER A 170 -3.67 7.76 5.68
C SER A 170 -4.53 7.12 6.76
N LEU A 171 -5.44 6.24 6.36
CA LEU A 171 -6.17 5.35 7.25
C LEU A 171 -5.44 4.01 7.32
N TYR A 172 -5.12 3.58 8.55
CA TYR A 172 -4.54 2.28 8.83
C TYR A 172 -5.58 1.39 9.53
N ILE A 173 -5.76 0.17 9.02
CA ILE A 173 -6.70 -0.81 9.55
C ILE A 173 -5.92 -2.09 9.85
N SER A 174 -6.04 -2.59 11.08
CA SER A 174 -5.49 -3.89 11.50
C SER A 174 -6.61 -4.81 11.99
N CYS A 175 -6.62 -6.03 11.48
CA CYS A 175 -7.39 -7.17 11.96
C CYS A 175 -6.46 -8.02 12.83
N ILE A 176 -6.51 -7.79 14.13
CA ILE A 176 -5.76 -8.57 15.13
C ILE A 176 -6.37 -9.97 15.30
N ASP A 177 -5.54 -10.93 15.72
CA ASP A 177 -5.98 -12.28 16.05
C ASP A 177 -6.52 -12.37 17.49
N ASP A 178 -7.29 -13.42 17.80
CA ASP A 178 -7.89 -13.64 19.14
C ASP A 178 -6.85 -13.75 20.27
N SER A 179 -5.58 -14.00 19.94
CA SER A 179 -4.49 -14.10 20.92
C SER A 179 -3.84 -12.74 21.22
N PHE A 180 -4.17 -11.71 20.46
CA PHE A 180 -3.65 -10.36 20.67
C PHE A 180 -4.26 -9.74 21.93
N ASP A 181 -3.39 -9.30 22.84
CA ASP A 181 -3.80 -8.64 24.07
C ASP A 181 -4.08 -7.16 23.83
N LEU A 182 -5.36 -6.82 23.65
CA LEU A 182 -5.85 -5.45 23.46
C LEU A 182 -5.48 -4.51 24.62
N SER A 183 -5.18 -5.02 25.81
CA SER A 183 -4.78 -4.18 26.94
C SER A 183 -3.40 -3.52 26.76
N GLN A 184 -2.63 -3.96 25.76
CA GLN A 184 -1.35 -3.37 25.38
C GLN A 184 -1.50 -2.08 24.56
N LEU A 185 -2.71 -1.77 24.08
CA LEU A 185 -2.98 -0.54 23.34
C LEU A 185 -3.32 0.60 24.30
N ASP A 186 -2.78 1.79 24.00
CA ASP A 186 -3.23 3.01 24.66
C ASP A 186 -4.72 3.27 24.34
N PRO A 187 -5.47 3.94 25.25
CA PRO A 187 -6.86 4.29 24.99
C PRO A 187 -7.01 5.10 23.68
N PRO A 188 -8.07 4.87 22.88
CA PRO A 188 -8.24 5.49 21.55
C PRO A 188 -8.76 6.94 21.61
N TYR A 189 -8.63 7.59 22.76
CA TYR A 189 -9.20 8.89 23.05
C TYR A 189 -8.24 10.01 22.65
N HIS A 190 -8.78 11.16 22.25
CA HIS A 190 -7.97 12.23 21.65
C HIS A 190 -8.29 13.64 22.14
N ASP A 191 -9.14 13.79 23.17
CA ASP A 191 -9.36 15.09 23.81
C ASP A 191 -8.06 15.56 24.51
N PRO A 192 -7.42 16.65 24.04
CA PRO A 192 -6.13 17.10 24.56
C PRO A 192 -6.22 17.74 25.95
N ASP A 193 -7.43 18.07 26.43
CA ASP A 193 -7.64 18.59 27.78
C ASP A 193 -7.68 17.46 28.82
N ILE A 194 -7.94 16.23 28.36
CA ILE A 194 -8.09 15.03 29.22
C ILE A 194 -6.89 14.08 29.06
N PHE A 195 -6.39 13.93 27.83
CA PHE A 195 -5.34 12.97 27.49
C PHE A 195 -4.10 13.70 26.98
N GLU A 196 -2.92 13.15 27.29
CA GLU A 196 -1.68 13.57 26.63
C GLU A 196 -1.75 13.27 25.11
N LYS A 197 -0.73 13.72 24.37
CA LYS A 197 -0.66 13.56 22.90
C LYS A 197 -1.06 12.16 22.44
N TYR A 198 -1.90 12.13 21.41
CA TYR A 198 -2.29 10.93 20.66
C TYR A 198 -1.08 10.04 20.33
N LYS A 199 -1.21 8.74 20.60
CA LYS A 199 -0.22 7.72 20.25
C LYS A 199 -0.85 6.72 19.28
N PRO A 200 -0.24 6.45 18.12
CA PRO A 200 -0.73 5.43 17.21
C PRO A 200 -0.61 4.03 17.86
N PRO A 201 -1.55 3.10 17.60
CA PRO A 201 -1.54 1.76 18.18
C PRO A 201 -0.53 0.83 17.45
N VAL A 202 0.75 1.22 17.43
CA VAL A 202 1.85 0.52 16.72
C VAL A 202 1.88 -0.99 17.00
N PRO A 203 1.67 -1.50 18.23
CA PRO A 203 1.69 -2.94 18.50
C PRO A 203 0.66 -3.76 17.70
N ALA A 204 -0.42 -3.13 17.23
CA ALA A 204 -1.45 -3.80 16.45
C ALA A 204 -1.02 -4.06 14.99
N PHE A 205 0.11 -3.51 14.51
CA PHE A 205 0.54 -3.61 13.12
C PHE A 205 1.86 -4.39 13.01
N LYS A 206 1.86 -5.42 12.16
CA LYS A 206 2.98 -6.31 11.86
C LYS A 206 3.57 -6.03 10.48
N GLN A 207 2.75 -5.61 9.50
CA GLN A 207 3.17 -5.36 8.12
C GLN A 207 3.59 -3.92 7.88
N TYR A 208 2.79 -2.96 8.34
CA TYR A 208 3.13 -1.54 8.22
C TYR A 208 4.03 -1.13 9.38
N LYS A 209 5.33 -0.96 9.10
CA LYS A 209 6.29 -0.47 10.10
C LYS A 209 6.16 1.05 10.23
N PHE A 210 5.66 1.51 11.37
CA PHE A 210 5.72 2.93 11.74
C PHE A 210 7.15 3.24 12.17
N HIS A 211 7.84 4.10 11.44
CA HIS A 211 9.13 4.65 11.87
C HIS A 211 8.86 5.91 12.68
N ASP A 212 9.26 5.90 13.96
CA ASP A 212 9.34 7.10 14.81
C ASP A 212 10.39 8.10 14.28
#